data_AF-A0A6M3LAG2-F1
#
_entry.id   AF-A0A6M3LAG2-F1
#
_cell.length_a   1.000
_cell.length_b   1.000
_cell.length_c   1.000
_cell.angle_alpha   90.00
_cell.angle_beta   90.00
_cell.angle_gamma   90.00
#
_symmetry.space_group_name_H-M   'P 1'
#
loop_
_entity.id
_entity.type
_entity.pdbx_description
1 polymer ?
#
loop_
_entity_poly.entity_id
_entity_poly.type
_entity_poly.pdbx_seq_one_letter_code
_entity_poly.pdbx_strand_id
1 'polypeptide(L)' 'MEDKQEILNSLEIHKKQVVSLINAFEALDKSDDKLLNRLIVNNIAITLFELIDTLVNTEIDTYNYLHRRG' A
#
# COMPACT_ATOMS: atom_id res chain seq x y z
N MET A 1 7.29 12.09 19.99
CA MET A 1 7.79 12.53 18.67
C MET A 1 8.04 11.32 17.79
N GLU A 2 8.46 10.19 18.36
CA GLU A 2 8.69 8.90 17.73
C GLU A 2 7.45 8.31 17.03
N ASP A 3 6.33 8.11 17.75
CA ASP A 3 5.06 7.61 17.19
C ASP A 3 4.57 8.40 15.95
N LYS A 4 4.75 9.72 15.94
CA LYS A 4 4.38 10.57 14.79
C LYS A 4 5.26 10.26 13.57
N GLN A 5 6.55 10.03 13.79
CA GLN A 5 7.49 9.74 12.72
C GLN A 5 7.26 8.34 12.14
N GLU A 6 6.91 7.37 12.99
CA GLU A 6 6.53 6.02 12.56
C GLU A 6 5.30 6.04 11.65
N ILE A 7 4.24 6.77 12.04
CA ILE A 7 3.05 6.96 11.22
C ILE A 7 3.41 7.59 9.87
N LEU A 8 4.23 8.64 9.87
CA LEU A 8 4.66 9.30 8.62
C LEU A 8 5.46 8.36 7.70
N ASN A 9 6.34 7.53 8.27
CA ASN A 9 7.11 6.55 7.50
C ASN A 9 6.19 5.48 6.90
N SER A 10 5.20 4.99 7.65
CA SER A 10 4.20 4.03 7.16
C SER A 10 3.37 4.61 6.01
N LEU A 11 2.92 5.86 6.13
CA LEU A 11 2.19 6.56 5.07
C LEU A 11 3.01 6.71 3.78
N GLU A 12 4.32 6.96 3.90
CA GLU A 12 5.21 7.04 2.73
C GLU A 12 5.39 5.67 2.06
N ILE A 13 5.40 4.57 2.82
CA ILE A 13 5.39 3.20 2.28
C ILE A 13 4.08 2.95 1.52
N HIS A 14 2.92 3.31 2.09
CA HIS A 14 1.62 3.15 1.42
C HIS A 14 1.58 3.88 0.09
N LYS A 15 2.06 5.13 0.07
CA LYS A 15 2.10 5.94 -1.15
C LYS A 15 2.88 5.23 -2.27
N LYS A 16 4.02 4.61 -1.94
CA LYS A 16 4.82 3.84 -2.91
C LYS A 16 4.07 2.61 -3.42
N GLN A 17 3.38 1.89 -2.54
CA GLN A 17 2.57 0.74 -2.92
C GLN A 17 1.41 1.14 -3.85
N VAL A 18 0.71 2.25 -3.56
CA VAL A 18 -0.35 2.78 -4.43
C VAL A 18 0.19 3.17 -5.81
N VAL A 19 1.34 3.85 -5.88
CA VAL A 19 1.98 4.18 -7.17
C VAL A 19 2.35 2.91 -7.94
N SER A 20 2.88 1.89 -7.26
CA SER A 20 3.18 0.59 -7.88
C SER A 20 1.92 -0.06 -8.48
N LEU A 21 0.81 -0.02 -7.76
CA LEU A 21 -0.48 -0.53 -8.23
C LEU A 21 -0.98 0.23 -9.46
N ILE A 22 -0.93 1.56 -9.45
CA ILE A 22 -1.32 2.39 -10.60
C ILE A 22 -0.50 1.99 -11.84
N ASN A 23 0.82 1.90 -11.70
CA ASN A 23 1.71 1.49 -12.80
C ASN A 23 1.38 0.09 -13.32
N ALA A 24 1.06 -0.85 -12.42
CA ALA A 24 0.68 -2.21 -12.79
C ALA A 24 -0.66 -2.24 -13.54
N PHE A 25 -1.67 -1.47 -13.10
CA PHE A 25 -2.93 -1.33 -13.82
C PHE A 25 -2.74 -0.71 -15.20
N GLU A 26 -1.91 0.34 -15.34
CA GLU A 26 -1.59 0.92 -16.64
C GLU A 26 -0.88 -0.08 -17.57
N ALA A 27 0.03 -0.90 -17.03
CA ALA A 27 0.71 -1.94 -17.81
C ALA A 27 -0.27 -3.02 -18.28
N LEU A 28 -1.26 -3.38 -17.45
CA LEU A 28 -2.32 -4.32 -17.80
C LEU A 28 -3.19 -3.80 -18.95
N ASP A 29 -3.55 -2.52 -18.92
CA ASP A 29 -4.40 -1.88 -19.94
C ASP A 29 -3.71 -1.79 -21.32
N LYS A 30 -2.37 -1.69 -21.31
CA LYS A 30 -1.55 -1.55 -22.53
C LYS A 30 -1.08 -2.89 -23.11
N SER A 31 -1.34 -4.03 -22.45
CA SER A 31 -0.78 -5.33 -22.79
C SER A 31 -1.83 -6.30 -23.34
N ASP A 32 -1.58 -6.83 -24.55
CA ASP A 32 -2.38 -7.90 -25.16
C ASP A 32 -1.85 -9.31 -24.82
N ASP A 33 -0.72 -9.41 -24.13
CA ASP A 33 -0.11 -10.69 -23.78
C ASP A 33 -0.79 -11.31 -22.54
N LYS A 34 -1.49 -12.43 -22.73
CA LYS A 34 -2.21 -13.14 -21.66
C LYS A 34 -1.31 -13.63 -20.52
N LEU A 35 -0.07 -14.02 -20.80
CA LEU A 35 0.88 -14.47 -19.78
C LEU A 35 1.39 -13.29 -18.96
N LEU A 36 1.78 -12.20 -19.63
CA LEU A 36 2.17 -10.95 -18.96
C LEU A 36 1.02 -10.40 -18.10
N ASN A 37 -0.21 -10.38 -18.64
CA ASN A 37 -1.40 -9.93 -17.91
C ASN A 37 -1.65 -10.75 -16.65
N ARG A 38 -1.45 -12.07 -16.70
CA ARG A 38 -1.59 -12.93 -15.52
C ARG A 38 -0.55 -12.62 -14.45
N LEU A 39 0.70 -12.34 -14.85
CA LEU A 39 1.75 -11.94 -13.92
C LEU A 39 1.45 -10.57 -13.28
N ILE A 40 1.00 -9.61 -14.09
CA ILE A 40 0.62 -8.27 -13.63
C ILE A 40 -0.55 -8.37 -12.62
N VAL A 41 -1.60 -9.13 -12.93
CA VAL A 41 -2.73 -9.34 -12.02
C VAL A 41 -2.31 -9.98 -10.70
N ASN A 42 -1.42 -10.97 -10.74
CA ASN A 42 -0.88 -11.59 -9.52
C ASN A 42 -0.11 -10.56 -8.67
N ASN A 43 0.72 -9.73 -9.29
CA ASN A 43 1.46 -8.67 -8.59
C ASN A 43 0.51 -7.64 -7.97
N ILE A 44 -0.52 -7.21 -8.70
CA ILE A 44 -1.57 -6.31 -8.19
C ILE A 44 -2.23 -6.92 -6.95
N ALA A 45 -2.62 -8.20 -7.01
CA ALA A 45 -3.27 -8.87 -5.90
C ALA A 45 -2.37 -8.91 -4.65
N ILE A 46 -1.10 -9.29 -4.80
CA ILE A 46 -0.13 -9.34 -3.69
C ILE A 46 0.06 -7.95 -3.07
N THR A 47 0.34 -6.93 -3.90
CA THR A 47 0.56 -5.56 -3.40
C THR A 47 -0.69 -4.97 -2.75
N LEU A 48 -1.90 -5.33 -3.21
CA LEU A 48 -3.14 -4.93 -2.56
C LEU A 48 -3.28 -5.52 -1.16
N PHE A 49 -2.99 -6.82 -0.98
CA PHE A 49 -3.03 -7.43 0.36
C PHE A 49 -2.02 -6.78 1.30
N GLU A 50 -0.77 -6.58 0.86
CA GLU A 50 0.25 -5.89 1.66
C GLU A 50 -0.17 -4.45 2.02
N LEU A 51 -0.81 -3.74 1.11
CA LEU A 51 -1.31 -2.39 1.36
C LEU A 51 -2.43 -2.40 2.41
N ILE A 52 -3.37 -3.34 2.32
CA ILE A 52 -4.46 -3.48 3.32
C ILE A 52 -3.88 -3.74 4.71
N ASP A 53 -2.98 -4.70 4.85
CA ASP A 53 -2.39 -5.07 6.14
C ASP A 53 -1.64 -3.88 6.76
N THR A 54 -0.88 -3.15 5.94
CA THR A 54 -0.12 -1.99 6.42
C THR A 54 -1.01 -0.79 6.75
N LEU A 55 -2.14 -0.61 6.07
CA LEU A 55 -3.12 0.43 6.38
C LEU A 55 -3.80 0.17 7.73
N VAL A 56 -4.19 -1.08 8.01
CA VAL A 56 -4.77 -1.47 9.30
C VAL A 56 -3.80 -1.19 10.46
N ASN A 57 -2.53 -1.54 10.30
CA ASN A 57 -1.51 -1.24 11.32
C ASN A 57 -1.37 0.27 11.55
N THR A 58 -1.35 1.06 10.48
CA THR A 58 -1.23 2.53 10.58
C THR A 58 -2.46 3.17 11.22
N GLU A 59 -3.65 2.61 11.01
CA GLU A 59 -4.88 3.02 11.71
C GLU A 59 -4.74 2.80 13.23
N ILE A 60 -4.28 1.61 13.64
CA ILE A 60 -4.04 1.27 15.04
C ILE A 60 -3.00 2.20 15.67
N ASP A 61 -1.88 2.43 14.97
CA ASP A 61 -0.81 3.33 15.45
C ASP A 61 -1.30 4.76 15.61
N THR A 62 -2.11 5.24 14.65
CA THR A 62 -2.73 6.57 14.70
C THR A 62 -3.70 6.68 15.88
N TYR A 63 -4.55 5.68 16.09
CA TYR A 63 -5.45 5.63 17.25
C TYR A 63 -4.67 5.69 18.57
N ASN A 64 -3.64 4.87 18.71
CA ASN A 64 -2.79 4.82 19.91
C ASN A 64 -2.09 6.16 20.17
N TYR A 65 -1.55 6.79 19.12
CA TYR A 65 -0.91 8.09 19.22
C TYR A 65 -1.86 9.19 19.72
N LEU A 66 -3.09 9.22 19.19
CA LEU A 66 -4.10 10.20 19.60
C LEU A 66 -4.62 9.91 21.02
N HIS A 67 -4.85 8.64 21.37
CA HIS A 67 -5.38 8.27 22.68
C HIS A 67 -4.39 8.51 23.81
N ARG A 68 -3.08 8.32 23.59
CA ARG A 68 -2.01 8.64 24.57
C ARG A 68 -1.89 10.13 24.88
N ARG A 69 -2.54 11.00 24.09
CA ARG A 69 -2.51 12.47 24.24
C ARG A 69 -3.80 13.05 24.79
N GLY A 70 -4.84 12.23 24.96
CA GLY A 70 -6.14 12.60 25.55
C GLY A 70 -6.15 12.50 27.06
#